data_AF-A0A7Y3K596-F1
#
_entry.id   AF-A0A7Y3K596-F1
#
_cell.length_a   1.000
_cell.length_b   1.000
_cell.length_c   1.000
_cell.angle_alpha   90.00
_cell.angle_beta   90.00
_cell.angle_gamma   90.00
#
_symmetry.space_group_name_H-M   'P 1'
#
loop_
_entity.id
_entity.type
_entity.pdbx_description
1 polymer ?
#
loop_
_entity_poly.entity_id
_entity_poly.type
_entity_poly.pdbx_seq_one_letter_code
_entity_poly.pdbx_strand_id
1 'polypeptide(L)'
;MPSYLMPRLFRSVLLTISAAMALLVAAPQTLTAATPATLAAHPPAGAKAAPHMAAKTAAAGRTMIGHLPAANADQLIVTHHTITIDGKPLAYTATTGLMPVFNHTGKLIAHIFFVAYTKDHPTRGSRHRPLTFAFNGGPGAGAVWLHLGCAGPVILKLNPNGSAPPPPYQLVKNPDTWLNATDLVFVDPVGTGYSNPAPGVPQSAFDGVTQDVQSLGNFVQTYLNRYNRWASPIFLAGESYGTTRAAALSDYLGNHDGLNLNGIILISSILNFQTISTGEGNDTPYPLFVPSYTAAAWYHHKLSPAMEPHFHQTLAAAEHWALTDYTTALAAGNSLSRAKRQAIAARLAAFTGLSERYVLLSNLRIDPSAFEARLLQSEHQVIGRMDTRLTAYNDNPTLGRTGFDPAMGGFVAPFTSAFNIYVRQHLHYKNDSRYRALSGDVFPWNFGPVGSGYLTVTDNLRHAMVRNPAMKVMVCSGYFDLATPFLATIYTFDHLGLNSALQSNITEKFFLGGHMLYHPASQRAKLGADVREFIAAACKR
;
A
#
# COMPACT_ATOMS: atom_id res chain seq x y z
N MET A 1 -8.31 -51.75 -45.74
CA MET A 1 -7.18 -51.36 -46.61
C MET A 1 -7.75 -50.79 -47.90
N PRO A 2 -7.08 -49.84 -48.59
CA PRO A 2 -5.90 -49.06 -48.19
C PRO A 2 -6.32 -47.70 -47.55
N SER A 3 -5.61 -46.96 -46.69
CA SER A 3 -4.18 -46.72 -46.38
C SER A 3 -3.37 -46.03 -47.49
N TYR A 4 -3.16 -44.70 -47.40
CA TYR A 4 -1.83 -44.13 -47.03
C TYR A 4 -1.72 -42.58 -47.16
N LEU A 5 -0.85 -42.04 -46.29
CA LEU A 5 0.05 -40.87 -46.46
C LEU A 5 -0.45 -39.41 -46.45
N MET A 6 0.25 -38.65 -45.61
CA MET A 6 0.25 -37.20 -45.36
C MET A 6 1.12 -36.46 -46.43
N PRO A 7 1.13 -35.10 -46.52
CA PRO A 7 1.90 -34.29 -45.58
C PRO A 7 1.36 -32.89 -45.22
N ARG A 8 2.04 -32.26 -44.26
CA ARG A 8 1.80 -30.93 -43.66
C ARG A 8 2.28 -29.78 -44.55
N LEU A 9 1.68 -28.59 -44.38
CA LEU A 9 2.21 -27.20 -44.45
C LEU A 9 1.00 -26.26 -44.19
N PHE A 10 1.05 -25.07 -43.56
CA PHE A 10 2.09 -24.30 -42.86
C PHE A 10 1.52 -23.79 -41.50
N ARG A 11 2.33 -23.69 -40.45
CA ARG A 11 2.32 -22.58 -39.46
C ARG A 11 3.58 -22.61 -38.60
N SER A 12 4.22 -21.46 -38.43
CA SER A 12 5.58 -21.32 -37.92
C SER A 12 5.59 -20.55 -36.59
N VAL A 13 6.65 -20.75 -35.78
CA VAL A 13 7.19 -19.77 -34.79
C VAL A 13 6.28 -19.50 -33.56
N LEU A 14 6.72 -19.59 -32.30
CA LEU A 14 8.04 -19.89 -31.70
C LEU A 14 7.83 -20.62 -30.34
N LEU A 15 8.79 -21.44 -29.89
CA LEU A 15 8.78 -22.05 -28.55
C LEU A 15 10.23 -22.12 -28.00
N THR A 16 10.39 -22.23 -26.68
CA THR A 16 11.66 -22.17 -25.89
C THR A 16 12.25 -20.75 -25.76
N ILE A 17 12.74 -20.31 -24.59
CA ILE A 17 13.88 -20.85 -23.81
C ILE A 17 13.54 -21.11 -22.32
N SER A 18 14.23 -22.11 -21.74
CA SER A 18 14.17 -22.52 -20.33
C SER A 18 15.32 -21.95 -19.47
N ALA A 19 15.32 -22.27 -18.17
CA ALA A 19 16.25 -21.81 -17.13
C ALA A 19 17.73 -22.23 -17.28
N ALA A 20 18.53 -21.84 -16.26
CA ALA A 20 20.00 -21.87 -16.10
C ALA A 20 20.67 -20.53 -16.53
N MET A 21 21.77 -20.07 -15.89
CA MET A 21 22.76 -20.79 -15.10
C MET A 21 23.41 -19.89 -14.01
N ALA A 22 24.01 -20.50 -12.99
CA ALA A 22 24.88 -19.84 -12.00
C ALA A 22 26.37 -19.98 -12.39
N LEU A 23 27.25 -19.33 -11.59
CA LEU A 23 28.72 -19.42 -11.56
C LEU A 23 29.52 -18.70 -12.67
N LEU A 24 30.30 -17.69 -12.24
CA LEU A 24 31.72 -17.62 -12.59
C LEU A 24 32.54 -17.24 -11.35
N VAL A 25 33.80 -17.68 -11.31
CA VAL A 25 34.69 -17.73 -10.13
C VAL A 25 35.55 -16.46 -9.99
N ALA A 26 36.00 -16.21 -8.76
CA ALA A 26 36.75 -15.03 -8.34
C ALA A 26 38.18 -14.90 -8.88
N ALA A 27 38.70 -13.66 -8.85
CA ALA A 27 40.10 -13.34 -8.62
C ALA A 27 40.19 -12.07 -7.74
N PRO A 28 41.17 -11.95 -6.84
CA PRO A 28 41.14 -10.92 -5.79
C PRO A 28 41.77 -9.59 -6.25
N GLN A 29 41.27 -8.48 -5.70
CA GLN A 29 42.04 -7.24 -5.60
C GLN A 29 42.16 -6.80 -4.14
N THR A 30 43.37 -6.36 -3.80
CA THR A 30 43.87 -6.14 -2.45
C THR A 30 43.29 -4.89 -1.80
N LEU A 31 42.85 -5.00 -0.54
CA LEU A 31 42.65 -3.83 0.32
C LEU A 31 43.99 -3.14 0.59
N THR A 32 44.02 -1.82 0.44
CA THR A 32 44.91 -0.95 1.23
C THR A 32 44.04 0.04 2.00
N ALA A 33 44.18 0.02 3.33
CA ALA A 33 43.49 0.95 4.21
C ALA A 33 44.27 2.26 4.33
N ALA A 34 43.58 3.39 4.37
CA ALA A 34 44.13 4.67 4.79
C ALA A 34 43.15 5.37 5.73
N THR A 35 43.67 5.82 6.87
CA THR A 35 42.93 6.46 7.97
C THR A 35 42.56 7.92 7.68
N PRO A 36 41.56 8.49 8.40
CA PRO A 36 41.05 9.83 8.12
C PRO A 36 41.96 10.93 8.67
N ALA A 37 41.99 12.08 8.00
CA ALA A 37 42.62 13.32 8.49
C ALA A 37 41.56 14.42 8.73
N THR A 38 41.71 15.11 9.86
CA THR A 38 40.76 16.09 10.42
C THR A 38 40.98 17.53 9.96
N LEU A 39 39.88 18.29 9.95
CA LEU A 39 39.74 19.75 10.14
C LEU A 39 40.91 20.70 9.77
N ALA A 40 40.58 21.69 8.92
CA ALA A 40 40.83 23.10 9.25
C ALA A 40 39.83 24.01 8.50
N ALA A 41 39.26 24.99 9.20
CA ALA A 41 38.55 26.12 8.61
C ALA A 41 39.30 27.41 8.97
N HIS A 42 39.26 28.44 8.12
CA HIS A 42 39.00 29.85 8.49
C HIS A 42 38.87 30.76 7.24
N PRO A 43 38.22 31.95 7.33
CA PRO A 43 37.87 32.81 6.19
C PRO A 43 38.59 34.20 6.29
N PRO A 44 38.02 35.35 5.87
CA PRO A 44 37.96 35.85 4.48
C PRO A 44 38.54 37.27 4.27
N ALA A 45 38.70 37.71 3.02
CA ALA A 45 38.84 39.11 2.61
C ALA A 45 38.36 39.29 1.16
N GLY A 46 37.77 40.42 0.72
CA GLY A 46 37.40 41.66 1.42
C GLY A 46 36.40 42.48 0.60
N ALA A 47 35.86 43.57 1.16
CA ALA A 47 34.76 44.35 0.57
C ALA A 47 35.20 45.70 -0.04
N LYS A 48 34.36 46.28 -0.93
CA LYS A 48 34.12 47.74 -1.06
C LYS A 48 32.86 48.07 -1.89
N ALA A 49 32.25 49.23 -1.59
CA ALA A 49 30.97 49.75 -2.15
C ALA A 49 31.21 51.13 -2.82
N ALA A 50 30.25 51.93 -3.35
CA ALA A 50 28.77 52.01 -3.29
C ALA A 50 28.29 52.72 -4.61
N PRO A 51 27.25 53.61 -4.72
CA PRO A 51 26.09 53.97 -3.88
C PRO A 51 24.73 54.17 -4.64
N HIS A 52 23.67 54.58 -3.91
CA HIS A 52 22.47 55.37 -4.30
C HIS A 52 21.51 54.89 -5.42
N MET A 53 20.18 54.85 -5.24
CA MET A 53 19.32 56.00 -4.86
C MET A 53 17.99 55.61 -4.16
N ALA A 54 17.16 56.60 -3.80
CA ALA A 54 16.07 56.47 -2.83
C ALA A 54 14.63 56.35 -3.42
N ALA A 55 13.79 55.63 -2.66
CA ALA A 55 12.34 55.75 -2.43
C ALA A 55 11.38 56.29 -3.53
N LYS A 56 10.34 55.48 -3.83
CA LYS A 56 8.96 55.98 -3.99
C LYS A 56 7.92 54.92 -3.63
N THR A 57 6.91 55.33 -2.87
CA THR A 57 5.74 54.53 -2.48
C THR A 57 4.64 54.61 -3.55
N ALA A 58 3.99 53.47 -3.84
CA ALA A 58 2.72 53.38 -4.57
C ALA A 58 1.94 52.13 -4.12
N ALA A 59 0.62 52.14 -4.31
CA ALA A 59 -0.33 51.32 -3.56
C ALA A 59 -0.42 49.83 -3.96
N ALA A 60 -0.98 49.04 -3.04
CA ALA A 60 -1.17 47.60 -3.14
C ALA A 60 -2.21 47.17 -4.20
N GLY A 61 -2.16 45.90 -4.65
CA GLY A 61 -3.28 45.33 -5.41
C GLY A 61 -3.03 44.15 -6.35
N ARG A 62 -1.82 43.57 -6.42
CA ARG A 62 -1.57 42.32 -7.18
C ARG A 62 -0.35 41.58 -6.66
N THR A 63 -0.57 40.51 -5.90
CA THR A 63 0.50 39.62 -5.45
C THR A 63 0.99 38.81 -6.65
N MET A 64 2.17 39.15 -7.16
CA MET A 64 2.83 38.43 -8.24
C MET A 64 3.20 37.01 -7.76
N ILE A 65 2.44 36.00 -8.19
CA ILE A 65 3.00 34.66 -8.34
C ILE A 65 4.06 34.77 -9.44
N GLY A 66 5.31 34.44 -9.12
CA GLY A 66 6.39 34.44 -10.10
C GLY A 66 5.99 33.61 -11.32
N HIS A 67 6.17 34.17 -12.52
CA HIS A 67 5.81 33.50 -13.78
C HIS A 67 6.62 32.19 -13.93
N LEU A 68 6.02 31.07 -13.54
CA LEU A 68 6.40 29.76 -14.04
C LEU A 68 6.17 29.77 -15.57
N PRO A 69 7.06 29.19 -16.38
CA PRO A 69 6.85 29.06 -17.82
C PRO A 69 5.50 28.40 -18.11
N ALA A 70 4.80 28.82 -19.17
CA ALA A 70 3.44 28.35 -19.47
C ALA A 70 3.33 26.82 -19.67
N ALA A 71 4.43 26.14 -19.98
CA ALA A 71 4.52 24.68 -20.04
C ALA A 71 4.39 23.97 -18.67
N ASN A 72 4.52 24.72 -17.56
CA ASN A 72 4.45 24.24 -16.18
C ASN A 72 3.15 24.73 -15.49
N ALA A 73 2.16 25.18 -16.24
CA ALA A 73 0.90 25.68 -15.70
C ALA A 73 0.04 24.53 -15.12
N ASP A 74 -0.33 24.69 -13.86
CA ASP A 74 -1.27 23.85 -13.11
C ASP A 74 -2.56 23.58 -13.91
N GLN A 75 -2.74 22.35 -14.42
CA GLN A 75 -3.99 21.92 -15.07
C GLN A 75 -5.03 21.49 -14.03
N LEU A 76 -5.41 22.42 -13.14
CA LEU A 76 -6.34 22.16 -12.05
C LEU A 76 -7.78 22.50 -12.43
N ILE A 77 -8.68 21.57 -12.14
CA ILE A 77 -10.14 21.77 -12.21
C ILE A 77 -10.69 21.78 -10.78
N VAL A 78 -11.57 22.74 -10.50
CA VAL A 78 -12.25 22.91 -9.21
C VAL A 78 -13.74 22.72 -9.42
N THR A 79 -14.37 21.93 -8.56
CA THR A 79 -15.81 21.65 -8.57
C THR A 79 -16.39 21.68 -7.16
N HIS A 80 -17.65 22.10 -7.01
CA HIS A 80 -18.32 22.21 -5.70
C HIS A 80 -19.45 21.19 -5.58
N HIS A 81 -19.55 20.55 -4.43
CA HIS A 81 -20.40 19.37 -4.22
C HIS A 81 -21.07 19.39 -2.84
N THR A 82 -22.04 18.50 -2.62
CA THR A 82 -22.63 18.28 -1.29
C THR A 82 -22.99 16.80 -1.08
N ILE A 83 -22.60 16.29 0.08
CA ILE A 83 -22.94 14.95 0.58
C ILE A 83 -23.71 15.05 1.90
N THR A 84 -24.55 14.07 2.18
CA THR A 84 -25.25 13.96 3.48
C THR A 84 -24.57 12.88 4.31
N ILE A 85 -24.17 13.23 5.53
CA ILE A 85 -23.52 12.33 6.49
C ILE A 85 -24.29 12.48 7.81
N ASP A 86 -24.76 11.37 8.39
CA ASP A 86 -25.55 11.36 9.64
C ASP A 86 -26.73 12.35 9.61
N GLY A 87 -27.43 12.41 8.47
CA GLY A 87 -28.56 13.32 8.21
C GLY A 87 -28.18 14.79 7.97
N LYS A 88 -26.90 15.18 8.07
CA LYS A 88 -26.42 16.56 7.94
C LYS A 88 -25.75 16.79 6.59
N PRO A 89 -26.03 17.90 5.88
CA PRO A 89 -25.31 18.25 4.66
C PRO A 89 -23.87 18.70 4.99
N LEU A 90 -22.93 18.23 4.18
CA LEU A 90 -21.52 18.65 4.15
C LEU A 90 -21.24 19.13 2.72
N ALA A 91 -21.09 20.44 2.56
CA ALA A 91 -20.59 21.06 1.34
C ALA A 91 -19.06 20.92 1.27
N TYR A 92 -18.52 20.64 0.08
CA TYR A 92 -17.09 20.50 -0.13
C TYR A 92 -16.67 20.91 -1.54
N THR A 93 -15.47 21.44 -1.62
CA THR A 93 -14.76 21.72 -2.86
C THR A 93 -13.84 20.55 -3.20
N ALA A 94 -13.93 20.06 -4.44
CA ALA A 94 -13.04 19.06 -5.00
C ALA A 94 -12.10 19.72 -6.02
N THR A 95 -10.78 19.56 -5.82
CA THR A 95 -9.73 20.07 -6.71
C THR A 95 -8.96 18.90 -7.29
N THR A 96 -8.82 18.83 -8.61
CA THR A 96 -8.12 17.73 -9.28
C THR A 96 -7.24 18.21 -10.43
N GLY A 97 -6.14 17.51 -10.68
CA GLY A 97 -5.28 17.76 -11.82
C GLY A 97 -3.82 17.43 -11.53
N LEU A 98 -2.93 17.94 -12.38
CA LEU A 98 -1.49 17.73 -12.28
C LEU A 98 -0.82 18.86 -11.51
N MET A 99 -0.10 18.52 -10.42
CA MET A 99 0.78 19.42 -9.69
C MET A 99 2.24 19.19 -10.11
N PRO A 100 2.97 20.23 -10.55
CA PRO A 100 4.40 20.12 -10.81
C PRO A 100 5.17 19.94 -9.50
N VAL A 101 6.12 18.99 -9.50
CA VAL A 101 6.98 18.66 -8.37
C VAL A 101 8.42 19.00 -8.74
N PHE A 102 9.12 19.67 -7.83
CA PHE A 102 10.47 20.19 -8.03
C PHE A 102 11.45 19.48 -7.07
N ASN A 103 12.72 19.38 -7.45
CA ASN A 103 13.79 18.95 -6.54
C ASN A 103 14.30 20.13 -5.69
N HIS A 104 15.28 19.87 -4.82
CA HIS A 104 15.93 20.88 -3.98
C HIS A 104 16.65 22.01 -4.74
N THR A 105 16.95 21.84 -6.04
CA THR A 105 17.53 22.91 -6.89
C THR A 105 16.46 23.73 -7.63
N GLY A 106 15.17 23.52 -7.35
CA GLY A 106 14.06 24.16 -8.07
C GLY A 106 13.85 23.64 -9.50
N LYS A 107 14.51 22.54 -9.91
CA LYS A 107 14.28 21.89 -11.21
C LYS A 107 13.00 21.06 -11.15
N LEU A 108 12.11 21.24 -12.13
CA LEU A 108 10.94 20.39 -12.34
C LEU A 108 11.39 18.94 -12.60
N ILE A 109 10.86 17.99 -11.82
CA ILE A 109 11.18 16.55 -11.95
C ILE A 109 9.99 15.70 -12.37
N ALA A 110 8.76 16.04 -11.97
CA ALA A 110 7.56 15.29 -12.31
C ALA A 110 6.30 16.16 -12.30
N HIS A 111 5.23 15.64 -12.90
CA HIS A 111 3.86 16.10 -12.66
C HIS A 111 3.10 14.98 -11.96
N ILE A 112 2.64 15.25 -10.74
CA ILE A 112 1.87 14.30 -9.93
C ILE A 112 0.39 14.67 -9.99
N PHE A 113 -0.42 13.73 -10.43
CA PHE A 113 -1.86 13.82 -10.42
C PHE A 113 -2.41 13.59 -9.01
N PHE A 114 -3.40 14.40 -8.64
CA PHE A 114 -4.10 14.25 -7.37
C PHE A 114 -5.60 14.57 -7.49
N VAL A 115 -6.34 14.12 -6.48
CA VAL A 115 -7.71 14.56 -6.21
C VAL A 115 -7.80 14.95 -4.73
N ALA A 116 -8.06 16.23 -4.46
CA ALA A 116 -8.23 16.77 -3.12
C ALA A 116 -9.70 17.10 -2.83
N TYR A 117 -10.11 16.91 -1.58
CA TYR A 117 -11.42 17.28 -1.04
C TYR A 117 -11.24 18.13 0.20
N THR A 118 -11.73 19.37 0.15
CA THR A 118 -11.70 20.31 1.27
C THR A 118 -13.13 20.64 1.67
N LYS A 119 -13.44 20.52 2.97
CA LYS A 119 -14.75 20.90 3.50
C LYS A 119 -14.97 22.42 3.36
N ASP A 120 -16.11 22.82 2.82
CA ASP A 120 -16.43 24.24 2.66
C ASP A 120 -16.84 24.87 3.99
N HIS A 121 -16.54 26.17 4.15
CA HIS A 121 -16.80 26.97 5.34
C HIS A 121 -16.61 26.23 6.69
N PRO A 122 -15.43 25.63 6.99
CA PRO A 122 -15.21 25.07 8.31
C PRO A 122 -15.32 26.20 9.34
N THR A 123 -15.90 25.90 10.50
CA THR A 123 -16.11 26.86 11.60
C THR A 123 -14.82 27.64 11.93
N ARG A 124 -14.96 28.92 12.33
CA ARG A 124 -13.81 29.79 12.68
C ARG A 124 -12.85 29.02 13.62
N GLY A 125 -11.63 28.81 13.15
CA GLY A 125 -10.72 27.75 13.63
C GLY A 125 -10.22 26.81 12.52
N SER A 126 -10.80 26.91 11.30
CA SER A 126 -10.51 26.10 10.11
C SER A 126 -9.03 25.84 9.75
N ARG A 127 -8.10 26.72 10.14
CA ARG A 127 -6.64 26.52 9.92
C ARG A 127 -6.11 25.26 10.61
N HIS A 128 -6.83 24.76 11.61
CA HIS A 128 -6.54 23.53 12.36
C HIS A 128 -7.35 22.30 11.89
N ARG A 129 -8.06 22.37 10.75
CA ARG A 129 -8.74 21.17 10.22
C ARG A 129 -7.69 20.13 9.78
N PRO A 130 -7.80 18.86 10.21
CA PRO A 130 -6.88 17.81 9.77
C PRO A 130 -6.79 17.68 8.25
N LEU A 131 -5.62 17.27 7.77
CA LEU A 131 -5.35 16.96 6.36
C LEU A 131 -4.72 15.58 6.26
N THR A 132 -5.28 14.72 5.42
CA THR A 132 -4.78 13.35 5.20
C THR A 132 -4.37 13.15 3.75
N PHE A 133 -3.09 12.85 3.53
CA PHE A 133 -2.58 12.39 2.24
C PHE A 133 -2.72 10.87 2.15
N ALA A 134 -3.33 10.36 1.08
CA ALA A 134 -3.65 8.95 0.91
C ALA A 134 -2.94 8.34 -0.31
N PHE A 135 -2.27 7.21 -0.08
CA PHE A 135 -1.48 6.47 -1.07
C PHE A 135 -1.87 4.99 -1.09
N ASN A 136 -2.16 4.45 -2.28
CA ASN A 136 -2.24 3.00 -2.48
C ASN A 136 -0.87 2.40 -2.76
N GLY A 137 -0.81 1.07 -2.80
CA GLY A 137 0.42 0.30 -2.88
C GLY A 137 0.83 -0.16 -4.28
N GLY A 138 0.83 -1.48 -4.47
CA GLY A 138 1.49 -2.15 -5.59
C GLY A 138 2.92 -2.62 -5.21
N PRO A 139 4.01 -1.93 -5.58
CA PRO A 139 4.08 -0.60 -6.20
C PRO A 139 3.45 -0.56 -7.61
N GLY A 140 3.10 0.65 -8.07
CA GLY A 140 2.44 0.86 -9.35
C GLY A 140 0.94 1.16 -9.28
N ALA A 141 0.30 1.13 -8.10
CA ALA A 141 -1.11 1.50 -7.97
C ALA A 141 -1.31 3.02 -7.83
N GLY A 142 -2.29 3.57 -8.56
CA GLY A 142 -2.86 4.89 -8.24
C GLY A 142 -3.74 4.81 -6.99
N ALA A 143 -4.03 5.95 -6.37
CA ALA A 143 -4.84 6.09 -5.15
C ALA A 143 -6.34 5.73 -5.32
N VAL A 144 -6.72 5.20 -6.48
CA VAL A 144 -8.11 4.91 -6.88
C VAL A 144 -8.85 3.97 -5.92
N TRP A 145 -8.15 3.05 -5.25
CA TRP A 145 -8.78 2.06 -4.37
C TRP A 145 -9.20 2.69 -3.04
N LEU A 146 -8.32 3.45 -2.38
CA LEU A 146 -8.71 4.25 -1.21
C LEU A 146 -9.68 5.38 -1.61
N HIS A 147 -9.53 5.94 -2.80
CA HIS A 147 -10.37 7.04 -3.30
C HIS A 147 -11.83 6.60 -3.53
N LEU A 148 -12.05 5.59 -4.38
CA LEU A 148 -13.37 5.14 -4.82
C LEU A 148 -13.82 3.81 -4.19
N GLY A 149 -13.06 3.24 -3.26
CA GLY A 149 -13.48 2.08 -2.48
C GLY A 149 -13.73 2.40 -1.00
N CYS A 150 -13.01 3.38 -0.44
CA CYS A 150 -12.93 3.58 1.01
C CYS A 150 -13.32 4.99 1.49
N ALA A 151 -12.46 5.98 1.22
CA ALA A 151 -12.38 7.23 1.97
C ALA A 151 -13.02 8.42 1.27
N GLY A 152 -13.04 8.45 -0.07
CA GLY A 152 -13.58 9.56 -0.86
C GLY A 152 -15.11 9.73 -0.70
N PRO A 153 -15.69 10.88 -1.09
CA PRO A 153 -17.12 11.16 -0.93
C PRO A 153 -18.00 10.40 -1.94
N VAL A 154 -17.40 9.76 -2.94
CA VAL A 154 -18.08 8.92 -3.95
C VAL A 154 -17.30 7.62 -4.07
N ILE A 155 -18.00 6.50 -4.15
CA ILE A 155 -17.41 5.16 -4.26
C ILE A 155 -18.07 4.35 -5.38
N LEU A 156 -17.35 3.34 -5.87
CA LEU A 156 -17.91 2.26 -6.67
C LEU A 156 -18.92 1.48 -5.82
N LYS A 157 -20.11 1.26 -6.37
CA LYS A 157 -21.13 0.39 -5.79
C LYS A 157 -20.72 -1.08 -5.99
N LEU A 158 -20.28 -1.72 -4.92
CA LEU A 158 -20.00 -3.16 -4.88
C LEU A 158 -21.26 -3.97 -4.55
N ASN A 159 -21.20 -5.28 -4.76
CA ASN A 159 -22.22 -6.22 -4.29
C ASN A 159 -22.20 -6.32 -2.75
N PRO A 160 -23.27 -6.80 -2.09
CA PRO A 160 -23.33 -6.88 -0.63
C PRO A 160 -22.20 -7.67 0.04
N ASN A 161 -21.66 -8.68 -0.64
CA ASN A 161 -20.51 -9.49 -0.20
C ASN A 161 -19.14 -8.83 -0.48
N GLY A 162 -19.10 -7.64 -1.09
CA GLY A 162 -17.89 -6.91 -1.44
C GLY A 162 -17.30 -7.28 -2.82
N SER A 163 -17.90 -8.18 -3.60
CA SER A 163 -17.42 -8.45 -4.97
C SER A 163 -17.84 -7.33 -5.94
N ALA A 164 -17.14 -7.22 -7.07
CA ALA A 164 -17.52 -6.28 -8.12
C ALA A 164 -18.80 -6.74 -8.86
N PRO A 165 -19.73 -5.83 -9.20
CA PRO A 165 -20.82 -6.14 -10.12
C PRO A 165 -20.31 -6.21 -11.57
N PRO A 166 -21.05 -6.81 -12.50
CA PRO A 166 -20.79 -6.69 -13.94
C PRO A 166 -20.96 -5.22 -14.41
N PRO A 167 -20.36 -4.83 -15.54
CA PRO A 167 -20.61 -3.54 -16.16
C PRO A 167 -22.07 -3.41 -16.66
N PRO A 168 -22.63 -2.19 -16.75
CA PRO A 168 -22.01 -0.89 -16.46
C PRO A 168 -21.92 -0.59 -14.95
N TYR A 169 -20.77 -0.12 -14.52
CA TYR A 169 -20.49 0.15 -13.10
C TYR A 169 -21.18 1.43 -12.61
N GLN A 170 -21.66 1.41 -11.36
CA GLN A 170 -22.38 2.53 -10.74
C GLN A 170 -21.53 3.20 -9.67
N LEU A 171 -21.54 4.53 -9.65
CA LEU A 171 -20.99 5.34 -8.56
C LEU A 171 -22.10 5.74 -7.60
N VAL A 172 -21.82 5.72 -6.30
CA VAL A 172 -22.76 6.14 -5.24
C VAL A 172 -22.08 7.06 -4.24
N LYS A 173 -22.86 7.91 -3.56
CA LYS A 173 -22.36 8.73 -2.45
C LYS A 173 -21.88 7.82 -1.32
N ASN A 174 -20.76 8.16 -0.70
CA ASN A 174 -20.17 7.40 0.39
C ASN A 174 -20.54 8.02 1.76
N PRO A 175 -21.52 7.48 2.51
CA PRO A 175 -21.84 8.00 3.84
C PRO A 175 -20.68 7.79 4.83
N ASP A 176 -19.79 6.83 4.55
CA ASP A 176 -18.67 6.44 5.41
C ASP A 176 -17.41 7.31 5.21
N THR A 177 -17.47 8.31 4.32
CA THR A 177 -16.32 9.12 3.91
C THR A 177 -15.57 9.76 5.08
N TRP A 178 -14.24 9.71 5.01
CA TRP A 178 -13.37 10.33 6.01
C TRP A 178 -13.43 11.86 5.97
N LEU A 179 -14.01 12.43 4.89
CA LEU A 179 -14.19 13.87 4.69
C LEU A 179 -15.02 14.55 5.79
N ASN A 180 -15.70 13.79 6.65
CA ASN A 180 -16.30 14.35 7.87
C ASN A 180 -15.23 14.85 8.86
N ALA A 181 -14.19 14.04 9.15
CA ALA A 181 -13.15 14.37 10.12
C ALA A 181 -11.96 15.17 9.56
N THR A 182 -11.51 14.84 8.35
CA THR A 182 -10.28 15.38 7.74
C THR A 182 -10.57 15.91 6.34
N ASP A 183 -9.73 16.81 5.83
CA ASP A 183 -9.64 17.04 4.38
C ASP A 183 -8.76 15.95 3.75
N LEU A 184 -9.02 15.58 2.49
CA LEU A 184 -8.40 14.42 1.85
C LEU A 184 -7.58 14.84 0.63
N VAL A 185 -6.43 14.20 0.42
CA VAL A 185 -5.63 14.33 -0.81
C VAL A 185 -5.23 12.93 -1.28
N PHE A 186 -5.89 12.44 -2.32
CA PHE A 186 -5.52 11.19 -3.00
C PHE A 186 -4.41 11.48 -4.01
N VAL A 187 -3.26 10.82 -3.88
CA VAL A 187 -2.05 11.11 -4.65
C VAL A 187 -1.65 9.89 -5.47
N ASP A 188 -1.55 10.04 -6.79
CA ASP A 188 -1.06 8.99 -7.67
C ASP A 188 0.48 9.11 -7.81
N PRO A 189 1.31 8.18 -7.31
CA PRO A 189 2.76 8.26 -7.47
C PRO A 189 3.21 8.30 -8.94
N VAL A 190 4.40 8.83 -9.21
CA VAL A 190 4.93 8.97 -10.59
C VAL A 190 4.99 7.63 -11.30
N GLY A 191 4.44 7.54 -12.52
CA GLY A 191 4.28 6.29 -13.27
C GLY A 191 2.91 5.61 -13.08
N THR A 192 2.10 6.07 -12.11
CA THR A 192 0.73 5.61 -11.87
C THR A 192 -0.31 6.65 -12.28
N GLY A 193 -1.59 6.27 -12.34
CA GLY A 193 -2.70 7.18 -12.59
C GLY A 193 -2.54 8.03 -13.86
N TYR A 194 -2.51 9.36 -13.70
CA TYR A 194 -2.10 10.31 -14.74
C TYR A 194 -0.72 10.96 -14.46
N SER A 195 0.01 10.51 -13.43
CA SER A 195 1.29 11.09 -13.01
C SER A 195 2.45 10.63 -13.88
N ASN A 196 3.28 11.55 -14.36
CA ASN A 196 4.40 11.25 -15.27
C ASN A 196 5.66 12.06 -14.90
N PRO A 197 6.86 11.55 -15.22
CA PRO A 197 8.10 12.33 -15.17
C PRO A 197 8.01 13.62 -15.99
N ALA A 198 8.83 14.61 -15.64
CA ALA A 198 9.01 15.80 -16.46
C ALA A 198 9.81 15.48 -17.74
N PRO A 199 9.70 16.29 -18.81
CA PRO A 199 10.49 16.09 -20.03
C PRO A 199 11.99 15.98 -19.74
N GLY A 200 12.63 14.92 -20.26
CA GLY A 200 14.05 14.64 -20.03
C GLY A 200 14.39 14.03 -18.66
N VAL A 201 13.40 13.63 -17.86
CA VAL A 201 13.60 12.86 -16.62
C VAL A 201 13.14 11.41 -16.86
N PRO A 202 13.98 10.39 -16.62
CA PRO A 202 13.60 8.98 -16.82
C PRO A 202 12.64 8.51 -15.71
N GLN A 203 11.76 7.55 -16.03
CA GLN A 203 10.85 6.93 -15.07
C GLN A 203 11.61 6.26 -13.90
N SER A 204 12.78 5.68 -14.16
CA SER A 204 13.68 5.09 -13.15
C SER A 204 14.24 6.07 -12.10
N ALA A 205 14.04 7.38 -12.28
CA ALA A 205 14.27 8.38 -11.23
C ALA A 205 13.20 8.34 -10.11
N PHE A 206 12.15 7.52 -10.28
CA PHE A 206 11.02 7.36 -9.36
C PHE A 206 10.78 5.89 -8.94
N ASP A 207 11.33 4.92 -9.68
CA ASP A 207 11.08 3.48 -9.49
C ASP A 207 11.93 2.86 -8.35
N GLY A 208 11.62 3.23 -7.10
CA GLY A 208 12.29 2.66 -5.93
C GLY A 208 11.85 3.28 -4.61
N VAL A 209 12.06 2.57 -3.50
CA VAL A 209 11.60 3.00 -2.15
C VAL A 209 12.04 4.43 -1.84
N THR A 210 13.33 4.73 -2.02
CA THR A 210 13.92 6.05 -1.73
C THR A 210 13.42 7.14 -2.69
N GLN A 211 13.37 6.83 -3.98
CA GLN A 211 12.97 7.74 -5.05
C GLN A 211 11.50 8.17 -4.92
N ASP A 212 10.64 7.19 -4.66
CA ASP A 212 9.21 7.34 -4.41
C ASP A 212 8.97 8.25 -3.19
N VAL A 213 9.57 7.94 -2.05
CA VAL A 213 9.49 8.74 -0.82
C VAL A 213 9.96 10.18 -1.04
N GLN A 214 11.08 10.41 -1.74
CA GLN A 214 11.55 11.76 -2.06
C GLN A 214 10.55 12.52 -2.93
N SER A 215 10.00 11.88 -3.96
CA SER A 215 9.01 12.51 -4.86
C SER A 215 7.71 12.87 -4.14
N LEU A 216 7.25 12.01 -3.23
CA LEU A 216 6.05 12.23 -2.42
C LEU A 216 6.28 13.27 -1.31
N GLY A 217 7.48 13.35 -0.72
CA GLY A 217 7.85 14.43 0.20
C GLY A 217 7.82 15.80 -0.45
N ASN A 218 8.44 15.93 -1.63
CA ASN A 218 8.39 17.15 -2.44
C ASN A 218 6.94 17.53 -2.82
N PHE A 219 6.07 16.55 -3.12
CA PHE A 219 4.65 16.78 -3.34
C PHE A 219 3.93 17.32 -2.08
N VAL A 220 4.12 16.67 -0.93
CA VAL A 220 3.50 17.07 0.34
C VAL A 220 3.89 18.51 0.71
N GLN A 221 5.19 18.85 0.69
CA GLN A 221 5.63 20.23 0.92
C GLN A 221 5.02 21.23 -0.07
N THR A 222 5.04 20.89 -1.37
CA THR A 222 4.49 21.77 -2.42
C THR A 222 2.99 22.02 -2.19
N TYR A 223 2.25 20.98 -1.76
CA TYR A 223 0.83 21.10 -1.41
C TYR A 223 0.63 21.98 -0.15
N LEU A 224 1.37 21.72 0.93
CA LEU A 224 1.25 22.49 2.18
C LEU A 224 1.56 23.98 1.99
N ASN A 225 2.58 24.29 1.16
CA ASN A 225 2.92 25.64 0.75
C ASN A 225 1.80 26.30 -0.06
N ARG A 226 1.36 25.67 -1.17
CA ARG A 226 0.36 26.26 -2.08
C ARG A 226 -1.00 26.48 -1.42
N TYR A 227 -1.45 25.53 -0.60
CA TYR A 227 -2.76 25.58 0.06
C TYR A 227 -2.70 26.15 1.48
N ASN A 228 -1.55 26.67 1.93
CA ASN A 228 -1.33 27.26 3.26
C ASN A 228 -1.75 26.34 4.43
N ARG A 229 -1.41 25.04 4.34
CA ARG A 229 -1.88 23.99 5.26
C ARG A 229 -0.88 23.60 6.37
N TRP A 230 0.26 24.27 6.48
CA TRP A 230 1.27 24.02 7.53
C TRP A 230 0.75 24.09 8.98
N ALA A 231 -0.35 24.81 9.24
CA ALA A 231 -0.96 24.91 10.57
C ALA A 231 -2.00 23.80 10.88
N SER A 232 -2.25 22.90 9.91
CA SER A 232 -3.21 21.80 10.04
C SER A 232 -2.56 20.57 10.68
N PRO A 233 -3.31 19.77 11.47
CA PRO A 233 -2.88 18.43 11.86
C PRO A 233 -2.66 17.55 10.62
N ILE A 234 -1.45 17.04 10.42
CA ILE A 234 -1.10 16.29 9.19
C ILE A 234 -1.11 14.78 9.46
N PHE A 235 -1.74 14.04 8.55
CA PHE A 235 -1.83 12.60 8.57
C PHE A 235 -1.40 11.99 7.23
N LEU A 236 -0.81 10.79 7.29
CA LEU A 236 -0.60 9.95 6.10
C LEU A 236 -1.49 8.70 6.20
N ALA A 237 -2.09 8.30 5.09
CA ALA A 237 -2.83 7.04 4.96
C ALA A 237 -2.20 6.19 3.86
N GLY A 238 -1.86 4.95 4.18
CA GLY A 238 -1.25 4.00 3.27
C GLY A 238 -2.06 2.71 3.20
N GLU A 239 -2.17 2.12 2.02
CA GLU A 239 -2.68 0.75 1.86
C GLU A 239 -1.64 -0.13 1.17
N SER A 240 -1.44 -1.38 1.65
CA SER A 240 -0.50 -2.33 1.03
C SER A 240 0.93 -1.75 1.05
N TYR A 241 1.68 -1.82 -0.06
CA TYR A 241 2.95 -1.08 -0.22
C TYR A 241 2.84 0.44 0.07
N GLY A 242 1.63 1.03 0.04
CA GLY A 242 1.38 2.40 0.50
C GLY A 242 1.62 2.59 2.00
N THR A 243 1.57 1.52 2.81
CA THR A 243 2.03 1.53 4.21
C THR A 243 3.55 1.63 4.31
N THR A 244 4.28 0.94 3.42
CA THR A 244 5.74 1.09 3.26
C THR A 244 6.09 2.55 2.92
N ARG A 245 5.36 3.16 1.97
CA ARG A 245 5.46 4.60 1.65
C ARG A 245 5.21 5.47 2.88
N ALA A 246 4.09 5.29 3.56
CA ALA A 246 3.68 6.13 4.69
C ALA A 246 4.66 6.06 5.87
N ALA A 247 5.19 4.88 6.19
CA ALA A 247 6.21 4.69 7.22
C ALA A 247 7.52 5.39 6.87
N ALA A 248 8.09 5.12 5.68
CA ALA A 248 9.32 5.76 5.24
C ALA A 248 9.19 7.29 5.08
N LEU A 249 8.05 7.75 4.55
CA LEU A 249 7.75 9.17 4.40
C LEU A 249 7.57 9.87 5.75
N SER A 250 7.03 9.20 6.77
CA SER A 250 6.92 9.79 8.13
C SER A 250 8.28 10.13 8.75
N ASP A 251 9.31 9.34 8.44
CA ASP A 251 10.67 9.61 8.87
C ASP A 251 11.30 10.72 8.03
N TYR A 252 11.20 10.62 6.71
CA TYR A 252 11.73 11.59 5.75
C TYR A 252 11.22 13.01 6.01
N LEU A 253 9.89 13.19 6.12
CA LEU A 253 9.28 14.51 6.34
C LEU A 253 9.78 15.19 7.62
N GLY A 254 9.99 14.44 8.71
CA GLY A 254 10.47 15.04 9.96
C GLY A 254 11.98 15.28 10.02
N ASN A 255 12.80 14.45 9.35
CA ASN A 255 14.26 14.65 9.29
C ASN A 255 14.69 15.70 8.26
N HIS A 256 14.05 15.72 7.09
CA HIS A 256 14.46 16.54 5.94
C HIS A 256 13.63 17.83 5.83
N ASP A 257 12.31 17.76 6.09
CA ASP A 257 11.38 18.87 5.83
C ASP A 257 10.93 19.61 7.10
N GLY A 258 11.38 19.15 8.29
CA GLY A 258 10.95 19.69 9.58
C GLY A 258 9.46 19.45 9.90
N LEU A 259 8.78 18.58 9.15
CA LEU A 259 7.35 18.35 9.24
C LEU A 259 7.04 17.13 10.12
N ASN A 260 6.57 17.39 11.34
CA ASN A 260 6.06 16.37 12.24
C ASN A 260 4.58 16.05 11.96
N LEU A 261 4.23 14.76 11.95
CA LEU A 261 2.87 14.27 11.74
C LEU A 261 2.08 14.14 13.05
N ASN A 262 0.75 14.25 12.97
CA ASN A 262 -0.14 13.88 14.09
C ASN A 262 -0.37 12.37 14.16
N GLY A 263 -0.45 11.71 13.01
CA GLY A 263 -0.47 10.26 12.96
C GLY A 263 -0.47 9.67 11.57
N ILE A 264 -0.43 8.34 11.51
CA ILE A 264 -0.49 7.56 10.28
C ILE A 264 -1.55 6.46 10.38
N ILE A 265 -2.18 6.15 9.24
CA ILE A 265 -3.20 5.11 9.09
C ILE A 265 -2.66 4.08 8.10
N LEU A 266 -2.46 2.85 8.55
CA LEU A 266 -1.82 1.78 7.80
C LEU A 266 -2.82 0.65 7.57
N ILE A 267 -3.26 0.47 6.33
CA ILE A 267 -4.28 -0.48 5.92
C ILE A 267 -3.60 -1.66 5.21
N SER A 268 -3.81 -2.87 5.71
CA SER A 268 -3.29 -4.12 5.15
C SER A 268 -1.77 -4.03 4.95
N SER A 269 -1.09 -3.91 6.10
CA SER A 269 0.24 -3.31 6.19
C SER A 269 1.38 -4.25 5.85
N ILE A 270 2.40 -3.72 5.16
CA ILE A 270 3.68 -4.39 4.92
C ILE A 270 4.83 -3.43 5.17
N LEU A 271 5.43 -3.54 6.36
CA LEU A 271 6.64 -2.78 6.72
C LEU A 271 7.91 -3.63 6.73
N ASN A 272 7.81 -4.96 6.83
CA ASN A 272 8.92 -5.90 6.77
C ASN A 272 8.61 -7.03 5.77
N PHE A 273 9.30 -7.06 4.64
CA PHE A 273 9.04 -8.00 3.55
C PHE A 273 9.47 -9.43 3.86
N GLN A 274 10.30 -9.66 4.89
CA GLN A 274 10.65 -11.02 5.33
C GLN A 274 9.41 -11.81 5.77
N THR A 275 8.43 -11.16 6.39
CA THR A 275 7.25 -11.82 6.99
C THR A 275 6.28 -12.38 5.96
N ILE A 276 6.42 -12.01 4.68
CA ILE A 276 5.59 -12.50 3.56
C ILE A 276 6.38 -13.23 2.47
N SER A 277 7.72 -13.25 2.55
CA SER A 277 8.58 -13.79 1.49
C SER A 277 8.97 -15.24 1.76
N THR A 278 8.13 -16.20 1.34
CA THR A 278 8.44 -17.63 1.42
C THR A 278 9.66 -18.01 0.57
N GLY A 279 10.43 -19.00 1.02
CA GLY A 279 11.61 -19.48 0.29
C GLY A 279 12.55 -20.31 1.14
N GLU A 280 13.60 -20.83 0.51
CA GLU A 280 14.71 -21.47 1.22
C GLU A 280 15.42 -20.44 2.11
N GLY A 281 15.77 -20.82 3.35
CA GLY A 281 16.45 -19.95 4.30
C GLY A 281 15.57 -18.94 5.04
N ASN A 282 14.25 -18.88 4.79
CA ASN A 282 13.33 -18.00 5.53
C ASN A 282 12.05 -18.72 5.97
N ASP A 283 12.07 -19.24 7.20
CA ASP A 283 10.92 -19.93 7.79
C ASP A 283 9.90 -18.98 8.45
N THR A 284 10.30 -17.74 8.74
CA THR A 284 9.47 -16.69 9.36
C THR A 284 8.05 -16.57 8.80
N PRO A 285 7.79 -16.54 7.47
CA PRO A 285 6.44 -16.41 6.95
C PRO A 285 5.53 -17.61 7.28
N TYR A 286 6.02 -18.85 7.30
CA TYR A 286 5.12 -20.01 7.30
C TYR A 286 4.19 -20.07 8.53
N PRO A 287 4.63 -19.80 9.78
CA PRO A 287 3.74 -19.61 10.92
C PRO A 287 2.76 -18.43 10.76
N LEU A 288 3.24 -17.31 10.23
CA LEU A 288 2.49 -16.05 10.13
C LEU A 288 1.32 -16.12 9.14
N PHE A 289 1.37 -17.03 8.17
CA PHE A 289 0.26 -17.31 7.26
C PHE A 289 -0.84 -18.21 7.87
N VAL A 290 -0.53 -19.08 8.84
CA VAL A 290 -1.47 -20.12 9.33
C VAL A 290 -2.82 -19.57 9.79
N PRO A 291 -2.91 -18.44 10.54
CA PRO A 291 -4.22 -17.93 10.93
C PRO A 291 -5.05 -17.39 9.76
N SER A 292 -4.42 -16.81 8.73
CA SER A 292 -5.15 -16.34 7.53
C SER A 292 -5.58 -17.51 6.64
N TYR A 293 -4.78 -18.59 6.56
CA TYR A 293 -5.23 -19.86 5.99
C TYR A 293 -6.39 -20.47 6.79
N THR A 294 -6.37 -20.36 8.12
CA THR A 294 -7.45 -20.83 8.99
C THR A 294 -8.73 -20.03 8.78
N ALA A 295 -8.64 -18.70 8.61
CA ALA A 295 -9.78 -17.85 8.27
C ALA A 295 -10.38 -18.24 6.90
N ALA A 296 -9.54 -18.47 5.89
CA ALA A 296 -9.97 -18.93 4.57
C ALA A 296 -10.67 -20.30 4.64
N ALA A 297 -10.07 -21.27 5.32
CA ALA A 297 -10.63 -22.61 5.50
C ALA A 297 -11.94 -22.58 6.30
N TRP A 298 -12.06 -21.71 7.31
CA TRP A 298 -13.28 -21.48 8.07
C TRP A 298 -14.41 -20.94 7.18
N TYR A 299 -14.12 -19.92 6.35
CA TYR A 299 -15.11 -19.30 5.48
C TYR A 299 -15.65 -20.26 4.40
N HIS A 300 -14.81 -21.19 3.94
CA HIS A 300 -15.14 -22.17 2.91
C HIS A 300 -15.59 -23.54 3.46
N HIS A 301 -15.90 -23.64 4.75
CA HIS A 301 -16.32 -24.88 5.43
C HIS A 301 -15.36 -26.06 5.18
N LYS A 302 -14.05 -25.80 5.25
CA LYS A 302 -12.96 -26.79 5.12
C LYS A 302 -12.32 -27.16 6.46
N LEU A 303 -12.83 -26.63 7.57
CA LEU A 303 -12.42 -27.03 8.91
C LEU A 303 -13.31 -28.17 9.41
N SER A 304 -12.94 -28.79 10.53
CA SER A 304 -13.83 -29.73 11.20
C SER A 304 -15.04 -29.00 11.83
N PRO A 305 -16.23 -29.63 11.95
CA PRO A 305 -17.40 -29.00 12.56
C PRO A 305 -17.19 -28.49 14.01
N ALA A 306 -16.19 -29.01 14.73
CA ALA A 306 -15.82 -28.54 16.06
C ALA A 306 -15.08 -27.18 16.06
N MET A 307 -14.54 -26.76 14.91
CA MET A 307 -13.74 -25.53 14.74
C MET A 307 -14.51 -24.39 14.06
N GLU A 308 -15.71 -24.66 13.51
CA GLU A 308 -16.53 -23.64 12.85
C GLU A 308 -17.32 -22.69 13.78
N PRO A 309 -17.90 -23.12 14.93
CA PRO A 309 -18.81 -22.26 15.70
C PRO A 309 -18.20 -20.98 16.28
N HIS A 310 -16.88 -20.91 16.46
CA HIS A 310 -16.21 -19.85 17.23
C HIS A 310 -14.99 -19.27 16.51
N PHE A 311 -15.22 -18.61 15.37
CA PHE A 311 -14.19 -17.97 14.52
C PHE A 311 -12.98 -17.40 15.27
N HIS A 312 -13.19 -16.46 16.19
CA HIS A 312 -12.09 -15.81 16.93
C HIS A 312 -11.33 -16.76 17.87
N GLN A 313 -11.99 -17.76 18.47
CA GLN A 313 -11.31 -18.76 19.31
C GLN A 313 -10.48 -19.71 18.45
N THR A 314 -11.01 -20.13 17.29
CA THR A 314 -10.30 -20.94 16.31
C THR A 314 -9.07 -20.24 15.76
N LEU A 315 -9.16 -18.93 15.46
CA LEU A 315 -8.01 -18.13 15.04
C LEU A 315 -6.97 -17.97 16.16
N ALA A 316 -7.37 -17.65 17.39
CA ALA A 316 -6.44 -17.55 18.51
C ALA A 316 -5.71 -18.88 18.81
N ALA A 317 -6.40 -20.02 18.66
CA ALA A 317 -5.80 -21.33 18.78
C ALA A 317 -4.81 -21.65 17.62
N ALA A 318 -5.11 -21.18 16.40
CA ALA A 318 -4.22 -21.32 15.25
C ALA A 318 -2.96 -20.46 15.40
N GLU A 319 -3.11 -19.21 15.83
CA GLU A 319 -2.04 -18.25 16.11
C GLU A 319 -1.09 -18.76 17.20
N HIS A 320 -1.62 -19.14 18.36
CA HIS A 320 -0.81 -19.64 19.47
C HIS A 320 -0.01 -20.89 19.05
N TRP A 321 -0.66 -21.85 18.39
CA TRP A 321 -0.01 -23.08 17.93
C TRP A 321 1.03 -22.80 16.83
N ALA A 322 0.74 -21.87 15.91
CA ALA A 322 1.65 -21.49 14.84
C ALA A 322 2.94 -20.88 15.41
N LEU A 323 2.82 -19.93 16.35
CA LEU A 323 3.96 -19.25 16.94
C LEU A 323 4.80 -20.13 17.89
N THR A 324 4.23 -21.22 18.43
CA THR A 324 4.89 -22.09 19.43
C THR A 324 5.35 -23.43 18.85
N ASP A 325 4.46 -24.44 18.82
CA ASP A 325 4.74 -25.80 18.37
C ASP A 325 5.27 -25.86 16.94
N TYR A 326 4.64 -25.10 16.03
CA TYR A 326 4.98 -25.14 14.61
C TYR A 326 6.30 -24.41 14.32
N THR A 327 6.53 -23.22 14.87
CA THR A 327 7.85 -22.56 14.85
C THR A 327 8.94 -23.48 15.37
N THR A 328 8.71 -24.15 16.52
CA THR A 328 9.66 -25.11 17.11
C THR A 328 9.93 -26.29 16.18
N ALA A 329 8.90 -26.81 15.50
CA ALA A 329 9.05 -27.91 14.55
C ALA A 329 9.78 -27.51 13.26
N LEU A 330 9.57 -26.28 12.74
CA LEU A 330 10.33 -25.76 11.61
C LEU A 330 11.81 -25.57 11.96
N ALA A 331 12.10 -24.97 13.12
CA ALA A 331 13.45 -24.78 13.64
C ALA A 331 14.20 -26.10 13.90
N ALA A 332 13.49 -27.16 14.30
CA ALA A 332 14.09 -28.50 14.44
C ALA A 332 14.48 -29.14 13.09
N GLY A 333 13.84 -28.74 11.99
CA GLY A 333 14.13 -29.24 10.64
C GLY A 333 14.16 -30.77 10.55
N ASN A 334 15.22 -31.31 9.97
CA ASN A 334 15.39 -32.77 9.80
C ASN A 334 15.68 -33.54 11.10
N SER A 335 15.90 -32.86 12.24
CA SER A 335 16.00 -33.54 13.55
C SER A 335 14.63 -33.94 14.12
N LEU A 336 13.53 -33.45 13.54
CA LEU A 336 12.17 -33.74 13.97
C LEU A 336 11.82 -35.22 13.74
N SER A 337 11.59 -35.96 14.82
CA SER A 337 11.23 -37.38 14.74
C SER A 337 9.97 -37.61 13.88
N ARG A 338 9.90 -38.76 13.19
CA ARG A 338 8.77 -39.10 12.30
C ARG A 338 7.40 -38.93 12.98
N ALA A 339 7.27 -39.32 14.24
CA ALA A 339 6.04 -39.15 15.02
C ALA A 339 5.68 -37.68 15.24
N LYS A 340 6.65 -36.83 15.63
CA LYS A 340 6.42 -35.38 15.77
C LYS A 340 6.11 -34.72 14.42
N ARG A 341 6.81 -35.09 13.35
CA ARG A 341 6.56 -34.59 11.98
C ARG A 341 5.13 -34.92 11.52
N GLN A 342 4.64 -36.12 11.82
CA GLN A 342 3.24 -36.50 11.54
C GLN A 342 2.25 -35.67 12.37
N ALA A 343 2.47 -35.51 13.67
CA ALA A 343 1.58 -34.73 14.54
C ALA A 343 1.48 -33.25 14.11
N ILE A 344 2.60 -32.63 13.74
CA ILE A 344 2.62 -31.26 13.20
C ILE A 344 1.90 -31.18 11.86
N ALA A 345 2.09 -32.17 10.96
CA ALA A 345 1.39 -32.21 9.68
C ALA A 345 -0.13 -32.35 9.84
N ALA A 346 -0.58 -33.24 10.74
CA ALA A 346 -2.00 -33.43 11.04
C ALA A 346 -2.62 -32.16 11.65
N ARG A 347 -1.91 -31.45 12.53
CA ARG A 347 -2.40 -30.20 13.13
C ARG A 347 -2.44 -29.04 12.15
N LEU A 348 -1.42 -28.91 11.29
CA LEU A 348 -1.42 -27.92 10.20
C LEU A 348 -2.51 -28.20 9.17
N ALA A 349 -2.74 -29.47 8.81
CA ALA A 349 -3.86 -29.88 7.97
C ALA A 349 -5.22 -29.49 8.61
N ALA A 350 -5.41 -29.76 9.89
CA ALA A 350 -6.63 -29.41 10.62
C ALA A 350 -6.91 -27.89 10.66
N PHE A 351 -5.88 -27.05 10.73
CA PHE A 351 -6.03 -25.58 10.67
C PHE A 351 -6.20 -25.03 9.24
N THR A 352 -5.69 -25.71 8.21
CA THR A 352 -5.65 -25.18 6.84
C THR A 352 -6.71 -25.79 5.91
N GLY A 353 -7.38 -26.86 6.33
CA GLY A 353 -8.30 -27.63 5.46
C GLY A 353 -7.60 -28.38 4.32
N LEU A 354 -6.26 -28.35 4.25
CA LEU A 354 -5.50 -29.10 3.27
C LEU A 354 -5.25 -30.54 3.73
N SER A 355 -5.09 -31.46 2.77
CA SER A 355 -4.77 -32.86 3.11
C SER A 355 -3.39 -32.97 3.81
N GLU A 356 -3.33 -33.79 4.87
CA GLU A 356 -2.08 -34.11 5.59
C GLU A 356 -0.98 -34.64 4.65
N ARG A 357 -1.36 -35.43 3.63
CA ARG A 357 -0.45 -35.87 2.58
C ARG A 357 0.24 -34.71 1.87
N TYR A 358 -0.50 -33.66 1.51
CA TYR A 358 0.10 -32.48 0.89
C TYR A 358 1.01 -31.74 1.87
N VAL A 359 0.60 -31.56 3.12
CA VAL A 359 1.43 -30.92 4.16
C VAL A 359 2.78 -31.65 4.36
N LEU A 360 2.76 -32.99 4.37
CA LEU A 360 3.98 -33.81 4.47
C LEU A 360 4.88 -33.70 3.23
N LEU A 361 4.29 -33.57 2.03
CA LEU A 361 5.01 -33.38 0.76
C LEU A 361 5.65 -32.00 0.66
N SER A 362 4.97 -30.95 1.12
CA SER A 362 5.51 -29.58 1.19
C SER A 362 6.53 -29.38 2.32
N ASN A 363 7.03 -30.45 2.92
CA ASN A 363 7.94 -30.43 4.07
C ASN A 363 7.52 -29.49 5.21
N LEU A 364 6.23 -29.57 5.58
CA LEU A 364 5.57 -28.70 6.56
C LEU A 364 5.54 -27.20 6.18
N ARG A 365 5.87 -26.81 4.95
CA ARG A 365 5.95 -25.41 4.49
C ARG A 365 4.95 -25.17 3.36
N ILE A 366 3.76 -24.70 3.70
CA ILE A 366 2.71 -24.40 2.71
C ILE A 366 3.03 -23.07 2.03
N ASP A 367 3.26 -23.11 0.72
CA ASP A 367 3.37 -21.92 -0.12
C ASP A 367 1.99 -21.23 -0.29
N PRO A 368 1.87 -19.89 -0.17
CA PRO A 368 0.61 -19.18 -0.33
C PRO A 368 -0.08 -19.40 -1.68
N SER A 369 0.67 -19.32 -2.78
CA SER A 369 0.13 -19.53 -4.13
C SER A 369 -0.39 -20.96 -4.31
N ALA A 370 0.25 -21.92 -3.65
CA ALA A 370 -0.19 -23.30 -3.62
C ALA A 370 -1.39 -23.52 -2.71
N PHE A 371 -1.53 -22.80 -1.58
CA PHE A 371 -2.73 -22.79 -0.76
C PHE A 371 -3.94 -22.24 -1.54
N GLU A 372 -3.76 -21.09 -2.20
CA GLU A 372 -4.76 -20.42 -3.03
C GLU A 372 -5.34 -21.34 -4.13
N ALA A 373 -4.47 -22.13 -4.75
CA ALA A 373 -4.84 -23.09 -5.78
C ALA A 373 -5.36 -24.45 -5.24
N ARG A 374 -5.28 -24.71 -3.93
CA ARG A 374 -5.56 -26.04 -3.34
C ARG A 374 -6.79 -26.11 -2.45
N LEU A 375 -7.15 -25.05 -1.73
CA LEU A 375 -8.25 -25.11 -0.76
C LEU A 375 -9.59 -25.58 -1.38
N LEU A 376 -9.87 -25.16 -2.63
CA LEU A 376 -11.07 -25.50 -3.39
C LEU A 376 -10.76 -26.36 -4.64
N GLN A 377 -9.63 -27.07 -4.68
CA GLN A 377 -9.17 -27.81 -5.86
C GLN A 377 -10.17 -28.85 -6.36
N SER A 378 -10.86 -29.54 -5.44
CA SER A 378 -11.90 -30.53 -5.74
C SER A 378 -13.17 -29.93 -6.36
N GLU A 379 -13.39 -28.63 -6.18
CA GLU A 379 -14.52 -27.89 -6.74
C GLU A 379 -14.16 -27.19 -8.06
N HIS A 380 -12.95 -27.45 -8.61
CA HIS A 380 -12.40 -26.73 -9.77
C HIS A 380 -12.40 -25.20 -9.57
N GLN A 381 -12.08 -24.76 -8.35
CA GLN A 381 -11.98 -23.35 -7.99
C GLN A 381 -10.63 -22.99 -7.37
N VAL A 382 -10.31 -21.71 -7.40
CA VAL A 382 -9.21 -21.07 -6.66
C VAL A 382 -9.76 -19.92 -5.81
N ILE A 383 -9.08 -19.59 -4.72
CA ILE A 383 -9.40 -18.44 -3.86
C ILE A 383 -8.47 -17.26 -4.13
N GLY A 384 -8.88 -16.05 -3.74
CA GLY A 384 -8.09 -14.83 -3.85
C GLY A 384 -6.93 -14.76 -2.85
N ARG A 385 -5.77 -14.29 -3.32
CA ARG A 385 -4.67 -13.79 -2.49
C ARG A 385 -5.08 -12.53 -1.73
N MET A 386 -5.71 -11.58 -2.44
CA MET A 386 -6.14 -10.32 -1.82
C MET A 386 -7.45 -10.47 -1.04
N ASP A 387 -8.30 -11.44 -1.34
CA ASP A 387 -9.48 -11.75 -0.52
C ASP A 387 -9.86 -13.22 -0.71
N THR A 388 -9.54 -14.05 0.28
CA THR A 388 -9.73 -15.50 0.19
C THR A 388 -11.18 -15.92 0.07
N ARG A 389 -12.12 -15.02 0.36
CA ARG A 389 -13.57 -15.25 0.21
C ARG A 389 -14.03 -15.20 -1.25
N LEU A 390 -13.25 -14.54 -2.11
CA LEU A 390 -13.55 -14.42 -3.54
C LEU A 390 -12.91 -15.57 -4.31
N THR A 391 -13.72 -16.21 -5.15
CA THR A 391 -13.34 -17.41 -5.90
C THR A 391 -13.37 -17.17 -7.40
N ALA A 392 -12.61 -17.96 -8.16
CA ALA A 392 -12.76 -18.07 -9.61
C ALA A 392 -12.63 -19.53 -10.05
N TYR A 393 -13.12 -19.84 -11.25
CA TYR A 393 -12.93 -21.15 -11.87
C TYR A 393 -11.44 -21.42 -12.16
N ASN A 394 -11.03 -22.66 -11.93
CA ASN A 394 -9.71 -23.18 -12.22
C ASN A 394 -9.78 -24.11 -13.44
N ASP A 395 -9.31 -23.64 -14.58
CA ASP A 395 -9.26 -24.41 -15.84
C ASP A 395 -8.13 -25.46 -15.83
N ASN A 396 -7.13 -25.31 -14.96
CA ASN A 396 -6.02 -26.25 -14.79
C ASN A 396 -5.73 -26.56 -13.30
N PRO A 397 -6.61 -27.32 -12.62
CA PRO A 397 -6.47 -27.63 -11.20
C PRO A 397 -5.21 -28.43 -10.87
N THR A 398 -4.52 -29.06 -11.84
CA THR A 398 -3.29 -29.82 -11.58
C THR A 398 -2.04 -28.95 -11.50
N LEU A 399 -2.09 -27.70 -12.00
CA LEU A 399 -0.93 -26.79 -12.03
C LEU A 399 -0.43 -26.36 -10.64
N GLY A 400 -1.29 -26.42 -9.62
CA GLY A 400 -0.92 -26.16 -8.22
C GLY A 400 -0.55 -24.71 -7.90
N ARG A 401 -0.86 -23.77 -8.80
CA ARG A 401 -0.73 -22.31 -8.65
C ARG A 401 -1.80 -21.62 -9.49
N THR A 402 -2.15 -20.38 -9.17
CA THR A 402 -3.10 -19.57 -9.94
C THR A 402 -2.41 -18.87 -11.12
N GLY A 403 -3.18 -18.54 -12.18
CA GLY A 403 -2.72 -17.67 -13.27
C GLY A 403 -3.05 -16.18 -13.06
N PHE A 404 -3.96 -15.89 -12.13
CA PHE A 404 -4.42 -14.58 -11.72
C PHE A 404 -5.02 -14.66 -10.31
N ASP A 405 -5.10 -13.53 -9.62
CA ASP A 405 -5.82 -13.42 -8.34
C ASP A 405 -7.30 -13.10 -8.60
N PRO A 406 -8.27 -13.94 -8.16
CA PRO A 406 -9.71 -13.70 -8.28
C PRO A 406 -10.18 -12.30 -7.86
N ALA A 407 -9.59 -11.74 -6.80
CA ALA A 407 -9.94 -10.41 -6.32
C ALA A 407 -9.45 -9.32 -7.30
N MET A 408 -8.14 -9.21 -7.55
CA MET A 408 -7.58 -8.19 -8.46
C MET A 408 -8.11 -8.32 -9.88
N GLY A 409 -8.26 -9.55 -10.40
CA GLY A 409 -8.88 -9.80 -11.71
C GLY A 409 -10.32 -9.28 -11.77
N GLY A 410 -11.06 -9.40 -10.67
CA GLY A 410 -12.40 -8.84 -10.52
C GLY A 410 -12.44 -7.31 -10.37
N PHE A 411 -11.46 -6.67 -9.73
CA PHE A 411 -11.56 -5.25 -9.33
C PHE A 411 -10.85 -4.24 -10.26
N VAL A 412 -9.78 -4.60 -10.99
CA VAL A 412 -9.01 -3.62 -11.81
C VAL A 412 -9.87 -2.93 -12.87
N ALA A 413 -10.69 -3.68 -13.62
CA ALA A 413 -11.56 -3.09 -14.63
C ALA A 413 -12.67 -2.20 -14.01
N PRO A 414 -13.46 -2.64 -13.02
CA PRO A 414 -14.44 -1.80 -12.34
C PRO A 414 -13.86 -0.49 -11.79
N PHE A 415 -12.75 -0.52 -11.05
CA PHE A 415 -12.17 0.70 -10.47
C PHE A 415 -11.60 1.63 -11.54
N THR A 416 -10.95 1.09 -12.59
CA THR A 416 -10.46 1.89 -13.72
C THR A 416 -11.61 2.59 -14.45
N SER A 417 -12.70 1.88 -14.73
CA SER A 417 -13.88 2.46 -15.38
C SER A 417 -14.61 3.45 -14.47
N ALA A 418 -14.82 3.12 -13.19
CA ALA A 418 -15.43 3.99 -12.20
C ALA A 418 -14.66 5.30 -12.06
N PHE A 419 -13.33 5.26 -12.04
CA PHE A 419 -12.50 6.46 -12.02
C PHE A 419 -12.63 7.30 -13.29
N ASN A 420 -12.60 6.68 -14.48
CA ASN A 420 -12.76 7.41 -15.75
C ASN A 420 -14.15 8.07 -15.87
N ILE A 421 -15.21 7.42 -15.38
CA ILE A 421 -16.55 8.02 -15.24
C ILE A 421 -16.47 9.21 -14.28
N TYR A 422 -15.96 9.00 -13.07
CA TYR A 422 -15.95 9.99 -12.00
C TYR A 422 -15.15 11.25 -12.36
N VAL A 423 -13.89 11.08 -12.78
CA VAL A 423 -12.96 12.17 -13.06
C VAL A 423 -13.46 13.08 -14.19
N ARG A 424 -14.17 12.51 -15.19
CA ARG A 424 -14.69 13.24 -16.36
C ARG A 424 -16.08 13.83 -16.14
N GLN A 425 -16.99 13.08 -15.50
CA GLN A 425 -18.40 13.45 -15.39
C GLN A 425 -18.69 14.24 -14.11
N HIS A 426 -18.00 13.96 -13.00
CA HIS A 426 -18.22 14.63 -11.71
C HIS A 426 -17.15 15.68 -11.38
N LEU A 427 -15.89 15.44 -11.74
CA LEU A 427 -14.78 16.38 -11.49
C LEU A 427 -14.39 17.20 -12.73
N HIS A 428 -14.99 16.92 -13.88
CA HIS A 428 -14.78 17.61 -15.17
C HIS A 428 -13.34 17.66 -15.70
N TYR A 429 -12.42 16.87 -15.14
CA TYR A 429 -11.06 16.73 -15.65
C TYR A 429 -11.03 15.72 -16.83
N LYS A 430 -10.82 16.26 -18.02
CA LYS A 430 -10.74 15.51 -19.28
C LYS A 430 -9.28 15.44 -19.72
N ASN A 431 -8.79 14.23 -19.94
CA ASN A 431 -7.45 13.95 -20.42
C ASN A 431 -7.50 12.64 -21.20
N ASP A 432 -7.13 12.65 -22.47
CA ASP A 432 -7.23 11.49 -23.37
C ASP A 432 -6.17 10.40 -23.09
N SER A 433 -5.22 10.68 -22.21
CA SER A 433 -4.27 9.69 -21.69
C SER A 433 -5.00 8.54 -20.99
N ARG A 434 -4.42 7.34 -21.05
CA ARG A 434 -4.87 6.18 -20.26
C ARG A 434 -4.61 6.43 -18.77
N TYR A 435 -5.63 6.26 -17.94
CA TYR A 435 -5.46 6.21 -16.47
C TYR A 435 -4.84 4.86 -16.06
N ARG A 436 -3.70 4.89 -15.38
CA ARG A 436 -2.98 3.69 -14.91
C ARG A 436 -3.35 3.36 -13.46
N ALA A 437 -4.54 2.78 -13.26
CA ALA A 437 -5.01 2.35 -11.93
C ALA A 437 -4.05 1.36 -11.24
N LEU A 438 -3.45 0.46 -12.03
CA LEU A 438 -2.32 -0.38 -11.66
C LEU A 438 -1.36 -0.43 -12.86
N SER A 439 -0.12 -0.03 -12.66
CA SER A 439 0.93 0.08 -13.67
C SER A 439 2.00 -0.99 -13.47
N GLY A 440 2.29 -1.79 -14.50
CA GLY A 440 3.47 -2.65 -14.54
C GLY A 440 4.74 -1.91 -14.96
N ASP A 441 4.60 -0.69 -15.49
CA ASP A 441 5.66 0.08 -16.13
C ASP A 441 6.68 0.67 -15.12
N VAL A 442 6.40 0.54 -13.82
CA VAL A 442 7.28 0.93 -12.69
C VAL A 442 8.27 -0.18 -12.30
N PHE A 443 8.25 -1.32 -12.98
CA PHE A 443 9.16 -2.45 -12.71
C PHE A 443 10.29 -2.50 -13.75
N PRO A 444 11.54 -2.84 -13.37
CA PRO A 444 11.96 -3.34 -12.07
C PRO A 444 12.03 -2.25 -10.98
N TRP A 445 11.32 -2.48 -9.87
CA TRP A 445 11.28 -1.55 -8.74
C TRP A 445 12.50 -1.76 -7.84
N ASN A 446 13.18 -0.68 -7.44
CA ASN A 446 14.33 -0.76 -6.54
C ASN A 446 13.87 -0.90 -5.07
N PHE A 447 13.89 -2.13 -4.56
CA PHE A 447 13.60 -2.49 -3.16
C PHE A 447 14.79 -2.30 -2.20
N GLY A 448 15.95 -1.85 -2.69
CA GLY A 448 17.19 -1.70 -1.93
C GLY A 448 18.41 -2.29 -2.67
N PRO A 449 19.63 -2.10 -2.14
CA PRO A 449 20.84 -2.66 -2.75
C PRO A 449 20.81 -4.20 -2.77
N VAL A 450 21.35 -4.78 -3.84
CA VAL A 450 21.46 -6.25 -3.97
C VAL A 450 22.30 -6.80 -2.82
N GLY A 451 21.78 -7.82 -2.14
CA GLY A 451 22.44 -8.44 -0.98
C GLY A 451 22.07 -7.85 0.38
N SER A 452 21.25 -6.79 0.46
CA SER A 452 20.82 -6.18 1.73
C SER A 452 19.76 -6.99 2.51
N GLY A 453 19.43 -8.20 2.09
CA GLY A 453 18.35 -9.01 2.67
C GLY A 453 16.96 -8.56 2.22
N TYR A 454 15.97 -8.68 3.10
CA TYR A 454 14.59 -8.26 2.84
C TYR A 454 14.41 -6.77 3.09
N LEU A 455 13.61 -6.10 2.26
CA LEU A 455 13.21 -4.71 2.53
C LEU A 455 12.49 -4.62 3.88
N THR A 456 12.90 -3.66 4.71
CA THR A 456 12.13 -3.21 5.86
C THR A 456 12.16 -1.69 5.99
N VAL A 457 11.07 -1.11 6.48
CA VAL A 457 10.93 0.31 6.87
C VAL A 457 10.45 0.46 8.32
N THR A 458 10.53 -0.63 9.11
CA THR A 458 10.22 -0.62 10.55
C THR A 458 11.04 0.44 11.30
N ASP A 459 12.32 0.57 10.97
CA ASP A 459 13.21 1.57 11.56
C ASP A 459 12.80 3.01 11.24
N ASN A 460 12.28 3.28 10.03
CA ASN A 460 11.76 4.62 9.71
C ASN A 460 10.56 4.97 10.60
N LEU A 461 9.60 4.05 10.75
CA LEU A 461 8.46 4.26 11.65
C LEU A 461 8.92 4.44 13.10
N ARG A 462 9.83 3.59 13.57
CA ARG A 462 10.44 3.66 14.90
C ARG A 462 11.10 5.01 15.14
N HIS A 463 11.93 5.48 14.20
CA HIS A 463 12.58 6.79 14.27
C HIS A 463 11.57 7.95 14.28
N ALA A 464 10.53 7.90 13.43
CA ALA A 464 9.49 8.91 13.40
C ALA A 464 8.73 9.01 14.74
N MET A 465 8.40 7.86 15.36
CA MET A 465 7.74 7.81 16.68
C MET A 465 8.66 8.24 17.82
N VAL A 466 9.95 7.90 17.78
CA VAL A 466 10.93 8.35 18.80
C VAL A 466 11.19 9.85 18.71
N ARG A 467 11.32 10.41 17.50
CA ARG A 467 11.50 11.84 17.24
C ARG A 467 10.25 12.65 17.61
N ASN A 468 9.07 12.07 17.43
CA ASN A 468 7.78 12.69 17.74
C ASN A 468 6.93 11.76 18.63
N PRO A 469 7.16 11.75 19.96
CA PRO A 469 6.42 10.90 20.91
C PRO A 469 4.91 11.14 20.98
N ALA A 470 4.40 12.20 20.35
CA ALA A 470 2.98 12.50 20.24
C ALA A 470 2.32 11.89 18.97
N MET A 471 3.11 11.34 18.03
CA MET A 471 2.58 10.72 16.82
C MET A 471 1.80 9.44 17.15
N LYS A 472 0.58 9.32 16.64
CA LYS A 472 -0.26 8.12 16.78
C LYS A 472 -0.20 7.26 15.51
N VAL A 473 -0.38 5.94 15.67
CA VAL A 473 -0.40 4.98 14.56
C VAL A 473 -1.67 4.16 14.65
N MET A 474 -2.44 4.06 13.57
CA MET A 474 -3.52 3.08 13.46
C MET A 474 -3.17 2.03 12.42
N VAL A 475 -3.29 0.76 12.78
CA VAL A 475 -3.01 -0.40 11.93
C VAL A 475 -4.32 -1.15 11.72
N CYS A 476 -4.69 -1.39 10.47
CA CYS A 476 -5.95 -2.01 10.09
C CYS A 476 -5.69 -3.26 9.23
N SER A 477 -6.13 -4.43 9.68
CA SER A 477 -5.86 -5.70 9.00
C SER A 477 -7.13 -6.50 8.70
N GLY A 478 -7.19 -7.12 7.52
CA GLY A 478 -8.23 -8.06 7.13
C GLY A 478 -7.89 -9.49 7.52
N TYR A 479 -8.85 -10.25 8.07
CA TYR A 479 -8.65 -11.67 8.40
C TYR A 479 -8.51 -12.57 7.17
N PHE A 480 -9.03 -12.14 6.01
CA PHE A 480 -9.09 -12.93 4.77
C PHE A 480 -8.01 -12.53 3.75
N ASP A 481 -6.94 -11.89 4.22
CA ASP A 481 -5.83 -11.37 3.42
C ASP A 481 -4.63 -12.32 3.44
N LEU A 482 -4.14 -12.75 2.26
CA LEU A 482 -2.89 -13.49 2.09
C LEU A 482 -1.79 -12.66 1.41
N ALA A 483 -2.09 -11.43 0.99
CA ALA A 483 -1.08 -10.50 0.52
C ALA A 483 -0.32 -9.86 1.69
N THR A 484 -1.04 -9.54 2.77
CA THR A 484 -0.49 -9.06 4.04
C THR A 484 -1.23 -9.71 5.22
N PRO A 485 -0.91 -10.99 5.55
CA PRO A 485 -1.56 -11.72 6.64
C PRO A 485 -1.58 -10.94 7.95
N PHE A 486 -2.71 -10.95 8.67
CA PHE A 486 -2.86 -10.11 9.86
C PHE A 486 -1.81 -10.42 10.94
N LEU A 487 -1.43 -11.70 11.11
CA LEU A 487 -0.39 -12.09 12.07
C LEU A 487 1.02 -11.64 11.62
N ALA A 488 1.29 -11.57 10.31
CA ALA A 488 2.53 -10.98 9.80
C ALA A 488 2.60 -9.47 10.09
N THR A 489 1.44 -8.80 10.13
CA THR A 489 1.34 -7.41 10.58
C THR A 489 1.63 -7.30 12.08
N ILE A 490 0.90 -8.04 12.95
CA ILE A 490 1.10 -8.05 14.41
C ILE A 490 2.57 -8.32 14.75
N TYR A 491 3.15 -9.39 14.19
CA TYR A 491 4.57 -9.72 14.36
C TYR A 491 5.49 -8.55 14.03
N THR A 492 5.22 -7.81 12.96
CA THR A 492 6.01 -6.64 12.57
C THR A 492 5.90 -5.50 13.58
N PHE A 493 4.73 -5.30 14.20
CA PHE A 493 4.48 -4.25 15.19
C PHE A 493 5.00 -4.58 16.60
N ASP A 494 4.96 -5.86 17.00
CA ASP A 494 5.58 -6.35 18.23
C ASP A 494 7.12 -6.28 18.17
N HIS A 495 7.71 -6.45 16.98
CA HIS A 495 9.15 -6.39 16.76
C HIS A 495 9.67 -4.99 16.37
N LEU A 496 8.88 -3.93 16.60
CA LEU A 496 9.37 -2.55 16.42
C LEU A 496 10.42 -2.12 17.46
N GLY A 497 10.59 -2.83 18.57
CA GLY A 497 11.57 -2.46 19.60
C GLY A 497 11.35 -1.07 20.21
N LEU A 498 10.09 -0.60 20.24
CA LEU A 498 9.69 0.63 20.92
C LEU A 498 9.66 0.41 22.44
N ASN A 499 9.83 1.50 23.21
CA ASN A 499 9.49 1.46 24.63
C ASN A 499 7.98 1.39 24.83
N SER A 500 7.52 0.90 25.99
CA SER A 500 6.09 0.70 26.28
C SER A 500 5.25 1.99 26.18
N ALA A 501 5.85 3.15 26.50
CA ALA A 501 5.18 4.44 26.37
C ALA A 501 4.85 4.76 24.90
N LEU A 502 5.79 4.54 23.97
CA LEU A 502 5.57 4.71 22.53
C LEU A 502 4.70 3.60 21.93
N GLN A 503 4.77 2.36 22.43
CA GLN A 503 3.87 1.28 21.98
C GLN A 503 2.40 1.64 22.22
N SER A 504 2.08 2.37 23.29
CA SER A 504 0.73 2.86 23.58
C SER A 504 0.17 3.90 22.58
N ASN A 505 1.01 4.38 21.65
CA ASN A 505 0.56 5.22 20.53
C ASN A 505 0.04 4.42 19.34
N ILE A 506 0.20 3.09 19.34
CA ILE A 506 -0.22 2.19 18.27
C ILE A 506 -1.60 1.60 18.61
N THR A 507 -2.51 1.61 17.65
CA THR A 507 -3.87 1.05 17.79
C THR A 507 -4.15 0.09 16.64
N GLU A 508 -4.38 -1.17 16.96
CA GLU A 508 -4.72 -2.20 15.99
C GLU A 508 -6.24 -2.37 15.85
N LYS A 509 -6.70 -2.60 14.62
CA LYS A 509 -8.11 -2.78 14.28
C LYS A 509 -8.25 -3.92 13.26
N PHE A 510 -9.06 -4.92 13.58
CA PHE A 510 -9.29 -6.08 12.72
C PHE A 510 -10.65 -6.03 12.02
N PHE A 511 -10.74 -6.64 10.85
CA PHE A 511 -11.89 -6.54 9.95
C PHE A 511 -12.21 -7.88 9.27
N LEU A 512 -13.51 -8.17 9.11
CA LEU A 512 -14.04 -9.31 8.34
C LEU A 512 -13.99 -8.99 6.83
N GLY A 513 -12.78 -8.75 6.33
CA GLY A 513 -12.46 -8.46 4.94
C GLY A 513 -11.10 -9.05 4.53
N GLY A 514 -10.81 -9.04 3.23
CA GLY A 514 -9.44 -9.24 2.72
C GLY A 514 -8.61 -7.95 2.77
N HIS A 515 -7.67 -7.84 1.84
CA HIS A 515 -6.72 -6.74 1.65
C HIS A 515 -7.42 -5.37 1.49
N MET A 516 -8.43 -5.29 0.63
CA MET A 516 -9.33 -4.13 0.57
C MET A 516 -10.45 -4.32 1.61
N LEU A 517 -10.08 -4.23 2.89
CA LEU A 517 -10.93 -4.63 4.03
C LEU A 517 -12.27 -3.88 4.13
N TYR A 518 -12.40 -2.76 3.41
CA TYR A 518 -13.57 -1.90 3.29
C TYR A 518 -14.52 -2.28 2.13
N HIS A 519 -14.27 -3.35 1.37
CA HIS A 519 -15.18 -3.78 0.31
C HIS A 519 -16.58 -4.18 0.83
N PRO A 520 -16.72 -4.97 1.91
CA PRO A 520 -18.01 -5.16 2.57
C PRO A 520 -18.48 -3.84 3.23
N ALA A 521 -19.71 -3.41 2.94
CA ALA A 521 -20.21 -2.11 3.40
C ALA A 521 -20.17 -1.93 4.93
N SER A 522 -20.44 -2.99 5.70
CA SER A 522 -20.34 -2.96 7.17
C SER A 522 -18.91 -2.73 7.67
N GLN A 523 -17.91 -3.28 6.98
CA GLN A 523 -16.50 -3.09 7.33
C GLN A 523 -16.00 -1.69 6.91
N ARG A 524 -16.50 -1.12 5.81
CA ARG A 524 -16.23 0.29 5.45
C ARG A 524 -16.82 1.26 6.49
N ALA A 525 -18.06 1.05 6.91
CA ALA A 525 -18.69 1.87 7.94
C ALA A 525 -17.91 1.81 9.26
N LYS A 526 -17.47 0.60 9.66
CA LYS A 526 -16.56 0.40 10.80
C LYS A 526 -15.24 1.16 10.62
N LEU A 527 -14.55 1.02 9.48
CA LEU A 527 -13.27 1.70 9.22
C LEU A 527 -13.45 3.23 9.22
N GLY A 528 -14.53 3.74 8.62
CA GLY A 528 -14.88 5.16 8.65
C GLY A 528 -15.10 5.67 10.07
N ALA A 529 -15.71 4.88 10.96
CA ALA A 529 -15.84 5.22 12.37
C ALA A 529 -14.49 5.19 13.11
N ASP A 530 -13.72 4.11 12.96
CA ASP A 530 -12.39 3.94 13.56
C ASP A 530 -11.43 5.09 13.17
N VAL A 531 -11.43 5.50 11.89
CA VAL A 531 -10.62 6.63 11.39
C VAL A 531 -11.07 7.97 12.00
N ARG A 532 -12.38 8.21 12.13
CA ARG A 532 -12.89 9.45 12.77
C ARG A 532 -12.48 9.52 14.23
N GLU A 533 -12.56 8.41 14.96
CA GLU A 533 -12.10 8.30 16.35
C GLU A 533 -10.60 8.55 16.46
N PHE A 534 -9.79 7.87 15.64
CA PHE A 534 -8.33 7.99 15.62
C PHE A 534 -7.87 9.43 15.34
N ILE A 535 -8.41 10.08 14.31
CA ILE A 535 -8.06 11.46 13.96
C ILE A 535 -8.46 12.42 15.09
N ALA A 536 -9.64 12.23 15.70
CA ALA A 536 -10.06 13.03 16.85
C ALA A 536 -9.14 12.84 18.06
N ALA A 537 -8.71 11.61 18.35
CA ALA A 537 -7.78 11.30 19.43
C ALA A 537 -6.38 11.91 19.20
N ALA A 538 -5.83 11.78 17.99
CA ALA A 538 -4.52 12.33 17.61
C ALA A 538 -4.50 13.87 17.46
N CYS A 539 -5.66 14.53 17.46
CA CYS A 539 -5.79 15.99 17.47
C CYS A 539 -6.11 16.58 18.86
N LYS A 540 -6.48 15.77 19.85
CA LYS A 540 -6.64 16.22 21.25
C LYS A 540 -5.25 16.44 21.85
N ARG A 541 -4.97 17.69 22.22
CA ARG A 541 -3.80 18.13 23.01
C ARG A 541 -4.30 19.13 24.06
#